data_AF-A0A1Y2ADA4-F1
#
_entry.id   AF-A0A1Y2ADA4-F1
#
_cell.length_a   1.000
_cell.length_b   1.000
_cell.length_c   1.000
_cell.angle_alpha   90.00
_cell.angle_beta   90.00
_cell.angle_gamma   90.00
#
_symmetry.space_group_name_H-M   'P 1'
#
loop_
_entity.id
_entity.type
_entity.pdbx_description
1 polymer ?
#
loop_
_entity_poly.entity_id
_entity_poly.type
_entity_poly.pdbx_seq_one_letter_code
_entity_poly.pdbx_strand_id
1 'polypeptide(L)'
;MNSITYEMLYLTIVAIVICLIVFIVVHFIIKIKKKSIENIKLEEASILSKKCFTAGKCYTVCTNYEPSEEIIIKKKKKEEEREELTLRVKDRIHIIEVYSDGRAYGKNVITEQTGIFPLSYLKNEVKNKRMKDLKVKKILIDVLSNFFLLLLFIFLLYFIPLYIMALIWIYNGYD
;
A
#
# COMPACT_ATOMS: atom_id res chain seq x y z
N MET A 1 54.37 -9.35 14.03
CA MET A 1 52.94 -9.43 13.67
C MET A 1 52.65 -8.23 12.78
N ASN A 2 52.40 -8.50 11.51
CA ASN A 2 52.77 -7.62 10.40
C ASN A 2 51.70 -6.55 10.15
N SER A 3 52.12 -5.31 9.83
CA SER A 3 51.25 -4.16 9.48
C SER A 3 50.11 -4.53 8.52
N ILE A 4 50.39 -5.43 7.58
CA ILE A 4 49.44 -5.96 6.58
C ILE A 4 48.20 -6.60 7.22
N THR A 5 48.35 -7.27 8.37
CA THR A 5 47.21 -7.91 9.06
C THR A 5 46.21 -6.90 9.63
N TYR A 6 46.68 -5.71 10.05
CA TYR A 6 45.82 -4.65 10.56
C TYR A 6 45.03 -3.96 9.43
N GLU A 7 45.65 -3.75 8.26
CA GLU A 7 44.96 -3.17 7.11
C GLU A 7 43.86 -4.08 6.57
N MET A 8 44.11 -5.39 6.49
CA MET A 8 43.11 -6.37 6.06
C MET A 8 41.93 -6.45 7.05
N LEU A 9 42.21 -6.39 8.35
CA LEU A 9 41.17 -6.33 9.37
C LEU A 9 40.36 -5.02 9.25
N TYR A 10 41.01 -3.88 9.02
CA TYR A 10 40.34 -2.60 8.86
C TYR A 10 39.39 -2.60 7.64
N LEU A 11 39.85 -3.08 6.49
CA LEU A 11 39.05 -3.15 5.26
C LEU A 11 37.82 -4.04 5.41
N THR A 12 37.96 -5.20 6.08
CA THR A 12 36.82 -6.09 6.34
C THR A 12 35.79 -5.45 7.28
N ILE A 13 36.23 -4.73 8.31
CA ILE A 13 35.33 -3.99 9.20
C ILE A 13 34.58 -2.90 8.42
N VAL A 14 35.27 -2.14 7.57
CA VAL A 14 34.66 -1.09 6.73
C VAL A 14 33.62 -1.70 5.78
N ALA A 15 33.92 -2.82 5.13
CA ALA A 15 32.97 -3.51 4.25
C ALA A 15 31.70 -3.98 5.01
N ILE A 16 31.86 -4.54 6.22
CA ILE A 16 30.73 -4.93 7.07
C ILE A 16 29.87 -3.71 7.43
N VAL A 17 30.49 -2.59 7.82
CA VAL A 17 29.79 -1.35 8.15
C VAL A 17 28.99 -0.83 6.95
N ILE A 18 29.58 -0.84 5.74
CA ILE A 18 28.89 -0.44 4.51
C ILE A 18 27.68 -1.35 4.25
N CYS A 19 27.84 -2.67 4.37
CA CYS A 19 26.73 -3.63 4.20
C CYS A 19 25.58 -3.37 5.18
N LEU A 20 25.90 -3.05 6.46
CA LEU A 20 24.89 -2.72 7.46
C LEU A 20 24.15 -1.41 7.12
N ILE A 21 24.86 -0.38 6.67
CA ILE A 21 24.26 0.89 6.23
C ILE A 21 23.31 0.64 5.05
N VAL A 22 23.76 -0.13 4.05
CA VAL A 22 22.94 -0.50 2.89
C VAL A 22 21.66 -1.23 3.34
N PHE A 23 21.77 -2.20 4.25
CA PHE A 23 20.61 -2.93 4.76
C PHE A 23 19.62 -2.00 5.48
N ILE A 24 20.11 -1.09 6.32
CA ILE A 24 19.28 -0.10 7.02
C ILE A 24 18.54 0.80 6.01
N VAL A 25 19.23 1.28 4.97
CA VAL A 25 18.63 2.12 3.93
C VAL A 25 17.54 1.37 3.17
N VAL A 26 17.79 0.12 2.75
CA VAL A 26 16.79 -0.72 2.07
C VAL A 26 15.56 -0.93 2.95
N HIS A 27 15.77 -1.31 4.21
CA HIS A 27 14.68 -1.52 5.16
C HIS A 27 13.86 -0.23 5.38
N PHE A 28 14.52 0.92 5.44
CA PHE A 28 13.85 2.21 5.58
C PHE A 28 13.02 2.58 4.35
N ILE A 29 13.54 2.35 3.13
CA ILE A 29 12.80 2.55 1.88
C ILE A 29 11.53 1.70 1.87
N ILE A 30 11.63 0.41 2.22
CA ILE A 30 10.48 -0.51 2.31
C ILE A 30 9.44 0.01 3.31
N LYS A 31 9.90 0.45 4.50
CA LYS A 31 9.03 0.98 5.55
C LYS A 31 8.30 2.25 5.12
N ILE A 32 8.99 3.18 4.45
CA ILE A 32 8.38 4.40 3.88
C ILE A 32 7.33 4.01 2.84
N LYS A 33 7.66 3.10 1.92
CA LYS A 33 6.74 2.66 0.87
C LYS A 33 5.44 2.11 1.46
N LYS A 34 5.54 1.24 2.47
CA LYS A 34 4.37 0.67 3.15
C LYS A 34 3.50 1.75 3.79
N LYS A 35 4.11 2.64 4.58
CA LYS A 35 3.39 3.75 5.26
C LYS A 35 2.73 4.71 4.27
N SER A 36 3.40 5.01 3.16
CA SER A 36 2.85 5.89 2.12
C SER A 36 1.61 5.29 1.45
N ILE A 37 1.64 3.98 1.14
CA ILE A 37 0.49 3.26 0.57
C ILE A 37 -0.71 3.24 1.54
N GLU A 38 -0.47 3.02 2.84
CA GLU A 38 -1.52 3.04 3.86
C GLU A 38 -2.16 4.42 3.98
N ASN A 39 -1.37 5.50 3.99
CA ASN A 39 -1.88 6.87 4.02
C ASN A 39 -2.75 7.19 2.80
N ILE A 40 -2.38 6.72 1.61
CA ILE A 40 -3.17 6.89 0.38
C ILE A 40 -4.53 6.21 0.51
N LYS A 41 -4.57 4.97 1.02
CA LYS A 41 -5.84 4.25 1.24
C LYS A 41 -6.74 4.95 2.26
N LEU A 42 -6.15 5.53 3.31
CA LEU A 42 -6.89 6.28 4.32
C LEU A 42 -7.44 7.61 3.74
N GLU A 43 -6.64 8.29 2.92
CA GLU A 43 -7.06 9.49 2.18
C GLU A 43 -8.23 9.14 1.23
N GLU A 44 -8.19 8.00 0.54
CA GLU A 44 -9.31 7.50 -0.28
C GLU A 44 -10.60 7.33 0.51
N ALA A 45 -10.54 6.59 1.62
CA ALA A 45 -11.70 6.28 2.44
C ALA A 45 -12.33 7.55 3.03
N SER A 46 -11.51 8.48 3.54
CA SER A 46 -11.97 9.74 4.14
C SER A 46 -12.57 10.73 3.14
N ILE A 47 -12.10 10.73 1.89
CA ILE A 47 -12.67 11.57 0.83
C ILE A 47 -14.00 10.99 0.35
N LEU A 48 -14.10 9.66 0.29
CA LEU A 48 -15.31 8.98 -0.13
C LEU A 48 -16.43 9.19 0.89
N SER A 49 -16.13 9.15 2.19
CA SER A 49 -17.12 9.38 3.26
C SER A 49 -17.63 10.81 3.38
N LYS A 50 -17.00 11.79 2.72
CA LYS A 50 -17.44 13.20 2.77
C LYS A 50 -18.36 13.61 1.63
N LYS A 51 -18.79 12.67 0.77
CA LYS A 51 -19.54 13.01 -0.45
C LYS A 51 -20.82 12.21 -0.66
N CYS A 52 -21.78 12.91 -1.26
CA CYS A 52 -22.97 12.32 -1.85
C CYS A 52 -22.67 11.84 -3.27
N PHE A 53 -23.09 10.62 -3.57
CA PHE A 53 -22.96 9.97 -4.87
C PHE A 53 -24.32 9.59 -5.41
N THR A 54 -24.45 9.53 -6.73
CA THR A 54 -25.69 9.06 -7.35
C THR A 54 -25.56 7.59 -7.71
N ALA A 55 -26.53 6.75 -7.35
CA ALA A 55 -26.58 5.37 -7.77
C ALA A 55 -26.78 5.29 -9.30
N GLY A 56 -25.89 4.57 -9.99
CA GLY A 56 -25.93 4.32 -11.42
C GLY A 56 -26.60 3.00 -11.80
N LYS A 57 -26.77 2.09 -10.84
CA LYS A 57 -27.41 0.77 -11.00
C LYS A 57 -28.32 0.47 -9.82
N CYS A 58 -29.36 -0.32 -10.03
CA CYS A 58 -30.15 -0.88 -8.94
C CYS A 58 -29.36 -1.97 -8.22
N TYR A 59 -29.42 -1.99 -6.88
CA TYR A 59 -28.91 -3.05 -6.03
C TYR A 59 -30.03 -3.49 -5.08
N THR A 60 -30.38 -4.77 -5.12
CA THR A 60 -31.36 -5.40 -4.24
C THR A 60 -30.71 -6.57 -3.54
N VAL A 61 -31.01 -6.75 -2.26
CA VAL A 61 -30.51 -7.89 -1.46
C VAL A 61 -31.12 -9.16 -2.04
N CYS A 62 -30.28 -10.06 -2.57
CA CYS A 62 -30.72 -11.40 -2.95
C CYS A 62 -30.75 -12.27 -1.69
N THR A 63 -31.92 -12.45 -1.10
CA THR A 63 -32.14 -13.33 0.06
C THR A 63 -32.17 -14.81 -0.35
N ASN A 64 -31.15 -15.32 -1.04
CA ASN A 64 -31.02 -16.74 -1.36
C ASN A 64 -29.63 -17.22 -0.91
N TYR A 65 -29.44 -17.37 0.40
CA TYR A 65 -28.29 -18.05 0.97
C TYR A 65 -28.78 -18.81 2.20
N GLU A 66 -28.96 -20.13 2.08
CA GLU A 66 -29.08 -21.02 3.24
C GLU A 66 -27.67 -21.23 3.80
N PRO A 67 -27.34 -20.67 4.99
CA PRO A 67 -26.02 -20.84 5.57
C PRO A 67 -26.01 -22.07 6.48
N SER A 68 -24.94 -22.87 6.45
CA SER A 68 -24.71 -23.92 7.45
C SER A 68 -24.51 -23.30 8.85
N GLU A 69 -25.09 -23.94 9.86
CA GLU A 69 -25.32 -23.41 11.22
C GLU A 69 -24.05 -22.91 11.94
N GLU A 70 -22.88 -23.45 11.60
CA GLU A 70 -21.61 -23.13 12.25
C GLU A 70 -21.02 -21.77 11.86
N ILE A 71 -21.38 -21.25 10.67
CA ILE A 71 -20.93 -19.94 10.17
C ILE A 71 -21.79 -18.80 10.76
N ILE A 72 -23.04 -19.11 11.12
CA ILE A 72 -24.05 -18.15 11.59
C ILE A 72 -23.62 -17.49 12.91
N ILE A 73 -23.02 -18.26 13.83
CA ILE A 73 -22.72 -17.78 15.19
C ILE A 73 -21.50 -16.84 15.21
N LYS A 74 -20.49 -17.09 14.36
CA LYS A 74 -19.29 -16.22 14.28
C LYS A 74 -19.53 -14.94 13.47
N LYS A 75 -20.45 -14.95 12.49
CA LYS A 75 -20.85 -13.76 11.72
C LYS A 75 -21.84 -12.86 12.47
N LYS A 76 -22.88 -13.43 13.10
CA LYS A 76 -23.96 -12.67 13.77
C LYS A 76 -23.45 -11.62 14.75
N LYS A 77 -22.45 -11.94 15.56
CA LYS A 77 -22.01 -11.07 16.65
C LYS A 77 -21.31 -9.77 16.21
N LYS A 78 -21.02 -9.57 14.92
CA LYS A 78 -20.37 -8.35 14.38
C LYS A 78 -21.16 -7.67 13.26
N GLU A 79 -22.15 -8.33 12.66
CA GLU A 79 -22.91 -7.84 11.50
C GLU A 79 -24.34 -7.37 11.82
N GLU A 80 -24.83 -7.58 13.05
CA GLU A 80 -26.23 -7.27 13.45
C GLU A 80 -26.63 -5.78 13.46
N GLU A 81 -25.73 -4.83 13.17
CA GLU A 81 -26.09 -3.40 13.09
C GLU A 81 -25.95 -2.77 11.70
N ARG A 82 -25.53 -3.51 10.66
CA ARG A 82 -25.34 -2.94 9.32
C ARG A 82 -26.01 -3.79 8.24
N GLU A 83 -27.33 -3.69 8.19
CA GLU A 83 -28.16 -4.27 7.13
C GLU A 83 -27.72 -3.81 5.74
N GLU A 84 -27.97 -4.60 4.70
CA GLU A 84 -27.63 -4.22 3.33
C GLU A 84 -28.58 -3.14 2.80
N LEU A 85 -28.02 -2.09 2.18
CA LEU A 85 -28.79 -0.95 1.67
C LEU A 85 -29.26 -1.21 0.24
N THR A 86 -30.57 -1.16 0.00
CA THR A 86 -31.14 -1.21 -1.35
C THR A 86 -30.88 0.12 -2.08
N LEU A 87 -30.38 0.03 -3.32
CA LEU A 87 -30.12 1.19 -4.17
C LEU A 87 -31.02 1.16 -5.40
N ARG A 88 -31.58 2.31 -5.79
CA ARG A 88 -32.24 2.51 -7.09
C ARG A 88 -31.46 3.47 -7.96
N VAL A 89 -31.55 3.32 -9.28
CA VAL A 89 -30.89 4.25 -10.20
C VAL A 89 -31.37 5.69 -9.91
N LYS A 90 -30.42 6.63 -9.83
CA LYS A 90 -30.59 8.05 -9.46
C LYS A 90 -30.72 8.34 -7.95
N ASP A 91 -30.71 7.33 -7.07
CA ASP A 91 -30.68 7.59 -5.63
C ASP A 91 -29.43 8.38 -5.23
N ARG A 92 -29.58 9.30 -4.29
CA ARG A 92 -28.44 10.04 -3.72
C ARG A 92 -28.00 9.33 -2.44
N ILE A 93 -26.75 8.90 -2.40
CA ILE A 93 -26.18 8.12 -1.30
C ILE A 93 -25.05 8.91 -0.66
N HIS A 94 -25.12 9.14 0.64
CA HIS A 94 -24.02 9.65 1.43
C HIS A 94 -23.19 8.48 1.93
N ILE A 95 -21.95 8.34 1.49
CA ILE A 95 -21.06 7.30 2.03
C ILE A 95 -20.60 7.74 3.41
N ILE A 96 -20.58 6.83 4.37
CA ILE A 96 -20.10 7.07 5.74
C ILE A 96 -18.76 6.35 5.93
N GLU A 97 -18.64 5.12 5.45
CA GLU A 97 -17.43 4.32 5.59
C GLU A 97 -17.19 3.48 4.33
N VAL A 98 -15.93 3.22 4.02
CA VAL A 98 -15.51 2.38 2.88
C VAL A 98 -14.70 1.22 3.40
N TYR A 99 -15.07 0.02 2.99
CA TYR A 99 -14.38 -1.20 3.34
C TYR A 99 -13.35 -1.59 2.26
N SER A 100 -12.35 -2.36 2.67
CA SER A 100 -11.26 -2.81 1.80
C SER A 100 -11.68 -3.83 0.74
N ASP A 101 -12.87 -4.43 0.87
CA ASP A 101 -13.46 -5.41 -0.04
C ASP A 101 -14.23 -4.76 -1.21
N GLY A 102 -14.28 -3.42 -1.27
CA GLY A 102 -15.02 -2.68 -2.28
C GLY A 102 -16.49 -2.44 -1.95
N ARG A 103 -16.92 -2.74 -0.71
CA ARG A 103 -18.21 -2.33 -0.17
C ARG A 103 -18.10 -0.99 0.56
N ALA A 104 -19.22 -0.32 0.75
CA ALA A 104 -19.31 0.90 1.54
C ALA A 104 -20.56 0.88 2.41
N TYR A 105 -20.45 1.45 3.60
CA TYR A 105 -21.58 1.77 4.46
C TYR A 105 -22.00 3.21 4.17
N GLY A 106 -23.30 3.46 4.00
CA GLY A 106 -23.81 4.80 3.74
C GLY A 106 -25.31 4.94 3.99
N LYS A 107 -25.81 6.17 3.80
CA LYS A 107 -27.22 6.55 3.96
C LYS A 107 -27.80 6.94 2.61
N ASN A 108 -28.94 6.38 2.24
CA ASN A 108 -29.75 6.89 1.15
C ASN A 108 -30.45 8.18 1.59
N VAL A 109 -30.25 9.27 0.87
CA VAL A 109 -30.81 10.58 1.19
C VAL A 109 -32.32 10.60 0.97
N ILE A 110 -32.85 9.76 0.08
CA ILE A 110 -34.28 9.75 -0.27
C ILE A 110 -35.06 8.85 0.70
N THR A 111 -34.58 7.62 0.92
CA THR A 111 -35.28 6.65 1.79
C THR A 111 -34.86 6.77 3.26
N GLU A 112 -33.85 7.58 3.55
CA GLU A 112 -33.19 7.69 4.85
C GLU A 112 -32.61 6.39 5.43
N GLN A 113 -32.66 5.29 4.68
CA GLN A 113 -32.12 4.01 5.09
C GLN A 113 -30.60 4.03 5.07
N THR A 114 -30.00 3.42 6.07
CA THR A 114 -28.56 3.19 6.17
C THR A 114 -28.23 1.73 5.97
N GLY A 115 -27.09 1.46 5.35
CA GLY A 115 -26.66 0.08 5.19
C GLY A 115 -25.43 -0.08 4.31
N ILE A 116 -25.03 -1.33 4.12
CA ILE A 116 -23.86 -1.69 3.31
C ILE A 116 -24.28 -1.92 1.85
N PHE A 117 -23.51 -1.39 0.90
CA PHE A 117 -23.75 -1.58 -0.53
C PHE A 117 -22.41 -1.61 -1.31
N PRO A 118 -22.38 -2.25 -2.50
CA PRO A 118 -21.20 -2.27 -3.36
C PRO A 118 -20.93 -0.92 -4.05
N LEU A 119 -19.69 -0.42 -3.94
CA LEU A 119 -19.27 0.87 -4.52
C LEU A 119 -19.31 0.92 -6.05
N SER A 120 -19.35 -0.22 -6.72
CA SER A 120 -19.43 -0.34 -8.18
C SER A 120 -20.78 0.11 -8.75
N TYR A 121 -21.80 0.30 -7.90
CA TYR A 121 -23.15 0.67 -8.31
C TYR A 121 -23.37 2.19 -8.31
N LEU A 122 -22.39 2.99 -7.89
CA LEU A 122 -22.44 4.45 -7.95
C LEU A 122 -21.93 4.99 -9.30
N LYS A 123 -22.52 6.10 -9.77
CA LYS A 123 -22.05 6.82 -10.96
C LYS A 123 -20.67 7.43 -10.72
N ASN A 124 -19.76 7.15 -11.66
CA ASN A 124 -18.32 7.36 -11.57
C ASN A 124 -17.83 8.80 -11.78
N GLU A 125 -18.71 9.79 -11.93
CA GLU A 125 -18.32 11.12 -12.43
C GLU A 125 -17.30 11.84 -11.53
N VAL A 126 -17.38 11.64 -10.21
CA VAL A 126 -16.42 12.18 -9.24
C VAL A 126 -15.23 11.23 -8.98
N LYS A 127 -15.40 9.93 -9.26
CA LYS A 127 -14.41 8.86 -9.04
C LYS A 127 -13.27 8.94 -10.05
N ASN A 128 -13.59 9.25 -11.32
CA ASN A 128 -12.62 9.22 -12.43
C ASN A 128 -11.56 10.33 -12.38
N LYS A 129 -11.87 11.53 -11.87
CA LYS A 129 -10.89 12.63 -11.85
C LYS A 129 -9.84 12.43 -10.76
N ARG A 130 -10.22 11.93 -9.57
CA ARG A 130 -9.32 11.78 -8.42
C ARG A 130 -8.68 10.40 -8.28
N MET A 131 -9.32 9.32 -8.80
CA MET A 131 -8.60 8.04 -8.96
C MET A 131 -7.43 8.20 -9.93
N LYS A 132 -7.52 9.11 -10.92
CA LYS A 132 -6.36 9.44 -11.76
C LYS A 132 -5.25 10.07 -10.92
N ASP A 133 -5.56 11.07 -10.09
CA ASP A 133 -4.56 11.74 -9.24
C ASP A 133 -3.89 10.76 -8.25
N LEU A 134 -4.65 9.87 -7.62
CA LEU A 134 -4.08 8.87 -6.72
C LEU A 134 -3.32 7.77 -7.44
N LYS A 135 -3.77 7.37 -8.62
CA LYS A 135 -3.03 6.44 -9.48
C LYS A 135 -1.69 7.06 -9.89
N VAL A 136 -1.66 8.36 -10.19
CA VAL A 136 -0.42 9.10 -10.46
C VAL A 136 0.49 9.15 -9.22
N LYS A 137 -0.04 9.49 -8.03
CA LYS A 137 0.74 9.44 -6.77
C LYS A 137 1.35 8.06 -6.53
N LYS A 138 0.58 6.98 -6.75
CA LYS A 138 1.05 5.59 -6.57
C LYS A 138 2.18 5.25 -7.55
N ILE A 139 2.02 5.60 -8.83
CA ILE A 139 3.07 5.43 -9.84
C ILE A 139 4.33 6.21 -9.45
N LEU A 140 4.20 7.44 -8.97
CA LEU A 140 5.34 8.25 -8.54
C LEU A 140 6.12 7.58 -7.41
N ILE A 141 5.44 7.03 -6.41
CA ILE A 141 6.08 6.32 -5.29
C ILE A 141 6.81 5.07 -5.78
N ASP A 142 6.20 4.31 -6.71
CA ASP A 142 6.83 3.12 -7.28
C ASP A 142 8.07 3.48 -8.11
N VAL A 143 8.00 4.53 -8.92
CA VAL A 143 9.14 5.04 -9.70
C VAL A 143 10.27 5.51 -8.77
N LEU A 144 9.94 6.29 -7.75
CA LEU A 144 10.91 6.84 -6.81
C LEU A 144 11.59 5.71 -6.00
N SER A 145 10.80 4.74 -5.53
CA SER A 145 11.33 3.56 -4.83
C SER A 145 12.28 2.74 -5.70
N ASN A 146 11.94 2.53 -6.97
CA ASN A 146 12.78 1.78 -7.91
C ASN A 146 14.05 2.57 -8.27
N PHE A 147 13.96 3.89 -8.39
CA PHE A 147 15.12 4.76 -8.62
C PHE A 147 16.15 4.64 -7.49
N PHE A 148 15.71 4.68 -6.22
CA PHE A 148 16.61 4.50 -5.09
C PHE A 148 17.24 3.10 -5.04
N LEU A 149 16.48 2.06 -5.39
CA LEU A 149 17.02 0.70 -5.48
C LEU A 149 18.07 0.56 -6.59
N LEU A 150 17.85 1.20 -7.73
CA LEU A 150 18.80 1.23 -8.83
C LEU A 150 20.07 2.00 -8.44
N LEU A 151 19.95 3.15 -7.79
CA LEU A 151 21.08 3.92 -7.31
C LEU A 151 21.95 3.11 -6.35
N LEU A 152 21.32 2.36 -5.46
CA LEU A 152 22.00 1.44 -4.55
C LEU A 152 22.73 0.33 -5.30
N PHE A 153 22.11 -0.25 -6.33
CA PHE A 153 22.73 -1.30 -7.14
C PHE A 153 23.96 -0.79 -7.90
N ILE A 154 23.88 0.41 -8.49
CA ILE A 154 25.02 1.07 -9.14
C ILE A 154 26.15 1.32 -8.14
N PHE A 155 25.80 1.77 -6.93
CA PHE A 155 26.78 1.97 -5.86
C PHE A 155 27.51 0.66 -5.52
N LEU A 156 26.78 -0.45 -5.35
CA LEU A 156 27.39 -1.76 -5.09
C LEU A 156 28.29 -2.22 -6.25
N LEU A 157 27.84 -2.06 -7.50
CA LEU A 157 28.62 -2.42 -8.68
C LEU A 157 29.92 -1.63 -8.81
N TYR A 158 29.99 -0.40 -8.31
CA TYR A 158 31.21 0.40 -8.39
C TYR A 158 32.17 0.13 -7.23
N PHE A 159 31.64 0.05 -6.00
CA PHE A 159 32.47 -0.08 -4.80
C PHE A 159 33.00 -1.51 -4.59
N ILE A 160 32.26 -2.55 -4.99
CA ILE A 160 32.72 -3.94 -4.82
C ILE A 160 33.98 -4.21 -5.66
N PRO A 161 34.03 -3.89 -6.98
CA PRO A 161 35.25 -4.11 -7.77
C PRO A 161 36.43 -3.26 -7.30
N LEU A 162 36.19 -1.99 -6.93
CA LEU A 162 37.22 -1.13 -6.36
C LEU A 162 37.82 -1.73 -5.09
N TYR A 163 36.97 -2.29 -4.22
CA TYR A 163 37.40 -2.99 -3.02
C TYR A 163 38.21 -4.26 -3.36
N ILE A 164 37.78 -5.05 -4.33
CA ILE A 164 38.51 -6.24 -4.78
C ILE A 164 39.88 -5.85 -5.39
N MET A 165 39.93 -4.79 -6.20
CA MET A 165 41.18 -4.30 -6.79
C MET A 165 42.16 -3.81 -5.72
N ALA A 166 41.67 -3.11 -4.70
CA ALA A 166 42.48 -2.72 -3.56
C ALA A 166 43.04 -3.93 -2.80
N LEU A 167 42.23 -4.98 -2.59
CA LEU A 167 42.70 -6.23 -1.96
C LEU A 167 43.78 -6.93 -2.79
N ILE A 168 43.62 -7.00 -4.12
CA ILE A 168 44.61 -7.60 -5.01
C ILE A 168 45.92 -6.81 -4.97
N TRP A 169 45.83 -5.47 -4.99
CA TRP A 169 47.00 -4.60 -4.95
C TRP A 169 47.80 -4.76 -3.66
N ILE A 170 47.12 -4.80 -2.51
CA ILE A 170 47.72 -5.06 -1.19
C ILE A 170 48.34 -6.47 -1.14
N TYR A 171 47.66 -7.49 -1.68
CA TYR A 171 48.14 -8.88 -1.62
C TYR A 171 49.41 -9.12 -2.44
N ASN A 172 49.52 -8.47 -3.60
CA ASN A 172 50.66 -8.66 -4.50
C ASN A 172 51.93 -7.91 -4.05
N GLY A 173 51.90 -7.14 -2.96
CA GLY A 173 53.08 -6.50 -2.39
C GLY A 173 53.74 -5.48 -3.33
N TYR A 174 52.94 -4.80 -4.16
CA TYR A 174 53.41 -3.65 -4.92
C TYR A 174 53.61 -2.49 -3.93
N ASP A 175 54.87 -2.22 -3.56
CA ASP A 175 55.29 -0.98 -2.89
C ASP A 175 54.90 0.27 -3.71
#